data_AF-A0A7S3LKT3-F1
#
_entry.id   AF-A0A7S3LKT3-F1
#
_cell.length_a   1.000
_cell.length_b   1.000
_cell.length_c   1.000
_cell.angle_alpha   90.00
_cell.angle_beta   90.00
_cell.angle_gamma   90.00
#
_symmetry.space_group_name_H-M   'P 1'
#
loop_
_entity.id
_entity.type
_entity.pdbx_description
1 polymer ?
#
loop_
_entity_poly.entity_id
_entity_poly.type
_entity_poly.pdbx_seq_one_letter_code
_entity_poly.pdbx_strand_id
1 'polypeptide(L)'
;QNVATVLRLLSTYLGANIMVVFVPNPSISEFPLPNFYRFAAHDASNEPDGAESGDSAGNYIPSLEFSKLPQSQLLTLKISTPEPWIVYPIDTGGTDTDNIRLKSDGAVNVQFALKSLLVTGHCYHVDTGAPPAGLQLELKKAQHVLSIGPEEEDKDICVNETLA
;
A
#
# COMPACT_ATOMS: atom_id res chain seq x y z
N GLN A 1 -1.74 -14.30 -8.03
CA GLN A 1 -0.54 -13.54 -8.45
C GLN A 1 0.20 -12.94 -7.25
N ASN A 2 -0.47 -12.34 -6.26
CA ASN A 2 0.17 -11.79 -5.05
C ASN A 2 1.00 -12.81 -4.22
N VAL A 3 0.46 -14.00 -3.98
CA VAL A 3 1.07 -15.03 -3.11
C VAL A 3 2.50 -15.40 -3.52
N ALA A 4 2.80 -15.48 -4.82
CA ALA A 4 4.12 -15.87 -5.30
C ALA A 4 5.23 -14.91 -4.82
N THR A 5 4.97 -13.59 -4.88
CA THR A 5 5.95 -12.61 -4.43
C THR A 5 6.12 -12.64 -2.92
N VAL A 6 5.02 -12.79 -2.17
CA VAL A 6 5.08 -12.89 -0.70
C VAL A 6 5.89 -14.12 -0.27
N LEU A 7 5.63 -15.29 -0.86
CA LEU A 7 6.40 -16.50 -0.56
C LEU A 7 7.89 -16.32 -0.86
N ARG A 8 8.22 -15.63 -1.96
CA ARG A 8 9.61 -15.31 -2.28
C ARG A 8 10.26 -14.43 -1.21
N LEU A 9 9.57 -13.38 -0.75
CA LEU A 9 10.08 -12.51 0.33
C LEU A 9 10.30 -13.27 1.63
N LEU A 10 9.35 -14.14 2.02
CA LEU A 10 9.48 -14.96 3.23
C LEU A 10 10.68 -15.92 3.13
N SER A 11 10.89 -16.54 1.97
CA SER A 11 12.06 -17.39 1.72
C SER A 11 13.37 -16.59 1.83
N THR A 12 13.46 -15.46 1.12
CA THR A 12 14.69 -14.65 1.05
C THR A 12 15.06 -13.99 2.38
N TYR A 13 14.10 -13.36 3.06
CA TYR A 13 14.40 -12.54 4.24
C TYR A 13 14.27 -13.28 5.58
N LEU A 14 13.43 -14.32 5.64
CA LEU A 14 13.23 -15.09 6.87
C LEU A 14 13.84 -16.49 6.80
N GLY A 15 14.46 -16.87 5.67
CA GLY A 15 15.05 -18.19 5.49
C GLY A 15 14.02 -19.33 5.54
N ALA A 16 12.75 -19.05 5.23
CA ALA A 16 11.68 -20.03 5.34
C ALA A 16 11.83 -21.13 4.27
N ASN A 17 11.76 -22.40 4.69
CA ASN A 17 11.67 -23.52 3.75
C ASN A 17 10.22 -23.67 3.26
N ILE A 18 9.99 -23.33 1.99
CA ILE A 18 8.65 -23.29 1.40
C ILE A 18 8.59 -24.29 0.25
N MET A 19 7.68 -25.26 0.35
CA MET A 19 7.30 -26.15 -0.74
C MET A 19 5.99 -25.65 -1.36
N VAL A 20 6.00 -25.39 -2.66
CA VAL A 20 4.81 -24.97 -3.42
C VAL A 20 4.29 -26.14 -4.24
N VAL A 21 3.04 -26.53 -3.99
CA VAL A 21 2.34 -27.57 -4.75
C VAL A 21 1.28 -26.93 -5.62
N PHE A 22 1.37 -27.10 -6.94
CA PHE A 22 0.38 -26.60 -7.89
C PHE A 22 -0.71 -27.64 -8.12
N VAL A 23 -1.95 -27.29 -7.79
CA VAL A 23 -3.13 -28.12 -8.06
C VAL A 23 -4.07 -27.34 -8.99
N PRO A 24 -3.80 -27.32 -10.31
CA PRO A 24 -4.65 -26.59 -11.25
C PRO A 24 -6.03 -27.26 -11.39
N ASN A 25 -7.08 -26.46 -11.55
CA ASN A 25 -8.39 -26.97 -11.94
C ASN A 25 -8.41 -27.18 -13.47
N PRO A 26 -8.66 -28.41 -13.97
CA PRO A 26 -8.67 -28.68 -15.41
C PRO A 26 -9.87 -28.07 -16.15
N SER A 27 -10.94 -27.71 -15.43
CA SER A 27 -12.14 -27.10 -16.01
C SER A 27 -11.98 -25.59 -16.04
N ILE A 28 -11.57 -25.05 -17.19
CA ILE A 28 -11.39 -23.61 -17.41
C ILE A 28 -12.34 -23.18 -18.54
N SER A 29 -13.37 -22.41 -18.19
CA SER A 29 -14.34 -21.86 -19.14
C SER A 29 -13.90 -20.51 -19.73
N GLU A 30 -13.01 -19.79 -19.05
CA GLU A 30 -12.59 -18.44 -19.38
C GLU A 30 -11.09 -18.25 -19.15
N PHE A 31 -10.51 -17.21 -19.75
CA PHE A 31 -9.09 -16.94 -19.59
C PHE A 31 -8.75 -16.60 -18.12
N PRO A 32 -7.84 -17.34 -17.45
CA PRO A 32 -7.68 -17.26 -16.00
C PRO A 32 -6.89 -16.04 -15.50
N LEU A 33 -6.26 -15.26 -16.39
CA LEU A 33 -5.35 -14.17 -16.04
C LEU A 33 -5.67 -12.86 -16.77
N PRO A 34 -6.82 -12.21 -16.49
CA PRO A 34 -7.21 -10.99 -17.21
C PRO A 34 -6.32 -9.78 -16.91
N ASN A 35 -5.48 -9.83 -15.86
CA ASN A 35 -4.74 -8.69 -15.34
C ASN A 35 -3.23 -8.93 -15.33
N PHE A 36 -2.47 -7.89 -15.64
CA PHE A 36 -1.05 -7.79 -15.35
C PHE A 36 -0.84 -7.32 -13.91
N TYR A 37 0.08 -7.95 -13.16
CA TYR A 37 0.32 -7.63 -11.76
C TYR A 37 1.81 -7.50 -11.46
N ARG A 38 2.16 -6.50 -10.66
CA ARG A 38 3.47 -6.34 -10.03
C ARG A 38 3.31 -5.94 -8.58
N PHE A 39 4.30 -6.30 -7.78
CA PHE A 39 4.31 -6.05 -6.34
C PHE A 39 5.52 -5.18 -5.99
N ALA A 40 5.28 -4.04 -5.33
CA ALA A 40 6.31 -3.17 -4.82
C ALA A 40 6.84 -3.71 -3.49
N ALA A 41 7.79 -4.64 -3.56
CA ALA A 41 8.58 -5.03 -2.40
C ALA A 41 9.92 -4.32 -2.43
N HIS A 42 10.50 -4.12 -1.25
CA HIS A 42 11.94 -3.99 -1.11
C HIS A 42 12.54 -5.34 -1.49
N ASP A 43 12.85 -5.51 -2.75
CA ASP A 43 13.63 -6.63 -3.27
C ASP A 43 14.94 -6.03 -3.73
N ALA A 44 16.06 -6.69 -3.44
CA ALA A 44 17.38 -6.22 -3.86
C ALA A 44 17.48 -6.03 -5.39
N SER A 45 16.59 -6.68 -6.17
CA SER A 45 16.48 -6.47 -7.62
C SER A 45 15.68 -5.24 -8.06
N ASN A 46 15.03 -4.53 -7.13
CA ASN A 46 14.36 -3.25 -7.37
C ASN A 46 15.26 -2.07 -6.98
N GLU A 47 16.45 -2.31 -6.42
CA GLU A 47 17.48 -1.29 -6.40
C GLU A 47 17.89 -1.00 -7.85
N PRO A 48 17.93 0.28 -8.27
CA PRO A 48 18.46 0.61 -9.57
C PRO A 48 19.91 0.14 -9.64
N ASP A 49 20.30 -0.50 -10.75
CA ASP A 49 21.70 -0.84 -11.05
C ASP A 49 22.55 0.43 -10.89
N GLY A 50 23.26 0.56 -9.76
CA GLY A 50 24.06 1.75 -9.43
C GLY A 50 23.74 2.46 -8.12
N ALA A 51 22.85 1.94 -7.26
CA ALA A 51 22.78 2.38 -5.86
C ALA A 51 24.01 1.87 -5.10
N GLU A 52 25.14 2.54 -5.27
CA GLU A 52 26.33 2.30 -4.47
C GLU A 52 25.97 2.46 -2.99
N SER A 53 26.33 1.46 -2.20
CA SER A 53 26.18 1.39 -0.75
C SER A 53 27.14 2.38 -0.09
N GLY A 54 26.87 3.67 -0.29
CA GLY A 54 27.68 4.78 0.19
C GLY A 54 26.89 6.09 0.12
N ASP A 55 26.48 6.57 1.30
CA ASP A 55 26.16 7.99 1.59
C ASP A 55 24.98 8.67 0.88
N SER A 56 24.07 7.94 0.23
CA SER A 56 22.78 8.49 -0.24
C SER A 56 21.57 7.73 0.31
N ALA A 57 21.36 7.80 1.63
CA ALA A 57 20.07 7.50 2.27
C ALA A 57 18.98 8.56 1.94
N GLY A 58 19.04 9.14 0.73
CA GLY A 58 18.14 10.17 0.24
C GLY A 58 17.08 9.57 -0.67
N ASN A 59 15.84 9.49 -0.18
CA ASN A 59 14.60 9.28 -0.94
C ASN A 59 14.65 8.22 -2.06
N TYR A 60 14.84 6.95 -1.70
CA TYR A 60 14.39 5.87 -2.58
C TYR A 60 12.86 5.92 -2.68
N ILE A 61 12.34 6.21 -3.88
CA ILE A 61 10.91 6.14 -4.17
C ILE A 61 10.67 4.78 -4.86
N PRO A 62 9.92 3.86 -4.24
CA PRO A 62 9.60 2.59 -4.87
C PRO A 62 8.87 2.83 -6.19
N SER A 63 9.42 2.30 -7.29
CA SER A 63 8.83 2.40 -8.62
C SER A 63 8.57 1.00 -9.19
N LEU A 64 7.59 0.90 -10.08
CA LEU A 64 7.24 -0.34 -10.77
C LEU A 64 7.07 -0.04 -12.26
N GLU A 65 7.72 -0.83 -13.11
CA GLU A 65 7.61 -0.69 -14.56
C GLU A 65 6.88 -1.89 -15.17
N PHE A 66 5.86 -1.64 -15.97
CA PHE A 66 5.21 -2.64 -16.80
C PHE A 66 5.72 -2.57 -18.25
N SER A 67 6.78 -3.31 -18.54
CA SER A 67 7.31 -3.47 -19.90
C SER A 67 6.42 -4.38 -20.76
N LYS A 68 6.38 -4.15 -22.08
CA LYS A 68 5.75 -5.03 -23.09
C LYS A 68 4.24 -5.23 -22.90
N LEU A 69 3.55 -4.21 -22.40
CA LEU A 69 2.09 -4.19 -22.34
C LEU A 69 1.48 -4.09 -23.75
N PRO A 70 0.28 -4.66 -23.97
CA PRO A 70 -0.42 -4.58 -25.25
C PRO A 70 -0.84 -3.14 -25.58
N GLN A 71 -0.52 -2.68 -26.79
CA GLN A 71 -0.73 -1.28 -27.20
C GLN A 71 -2.17 -0.97 -27.64
N SER A 72 -2.89 -1.95 -28.20
CA SER A 72 -4.24 -1.75 -28.74
C SER A 72 -5.36 -1.89 -27.71
N GLN A 73 -5.04 -2.28 -26.48
CA GLN A 73 -6.04 -2.55 -25.43
C GLN A 73 -6.26 -1.34 -24.52
N LEU A 74 -7.49 -1.19 -24.06
CA LEU A 74 -7.82 -0.26 -22.98
C LEU A 74 -7.44 -0.90 -21.66
N LEU A 75 -6.62 -0.22 -20.86
CA LEU A 75 -6.10 -0.68 -19.60
C LEU A 75 -6.57 0.23 -18.47
N THR A 76 -6.76 -0.37 -17.29
CA THR A 76 -7.07 0.34 -16.05
C THR A 76 -5.95 0.08 -15.06
N LEU A 77 -5.36 1.15 -14.53
CA LEU A 77 -4.34 1.07 -13.49
C LEU A 77 -5.00 1.02 -12.13
N LYS A 78 -4.83 -0.11 -11.43
CA LYS A 78 -5.32 -0.29 -10.06
C LYS A 78 -4.16 -0.49 -9.11
N ILE A 79 -4.10 0.32 -8.05
CA ILE A 79 -3.20 0.08 -6.93
C ILE A 79 -3.90 -0.79 -5.88
N SER A 80 -3.23 -1.85 -5.42
CA SER A 80 -3.72 -2.71 -4.34
C SER A 80 -2.88 -2.44 -3.10
N THR A 81 -3.42 -1.65 -2.17
CA THR A 81 -2.76 -1.31 -0.91
C THR A 81 -3.36 -2.09 0.27
N PRO A 82 -2.65 -2.20 1.40
CA PRO A 82 -3.25 -2.62 2.66
C PRO A 82 -4.51 -1.79 2.98
N GLU A 83 -5.48 -2.40 3.67
CA GLU A 83 -6.74 -1.76 4.06
C GLU A 83 -6.57 -0.41 4.79
N PRO A 84 -5.64 -0.24 5.76
CA PRO A 84 -5.53 1.04 6.45
C PRO A 84 -4.92 2.14 5.59
N TRP A 85 -4.47 1.88 4.38
CA TRP A 85 -3.79 2.88 3.55
C TRP A 85 -4.80 3.59 2.64
N ILE A 86 -4.86 4.91 2.78
CA ILE A 86 -5.59 5.77 1.85
C ILE A 86 -4.58 6.39 0.88
N VAL A 87 -4.63 5.96 -0.37
CA VAL A 87 -3.68 6.35 -1.42
C VAL A 87 -4.39 7.14 -2.52
N TYR A 88 -3.74 8.20 -3.01
CA TYR A 88 -4.26 9.02 -4.11
C TYR A 88 -3.20 9.23 -5.19
N PRO A 89 -3.61 9.36 -6.47
CA PRO A 89 -2.70 9.83 -7.52
C PRO A 89 -2.34 11.29 -7.23
N ILE A 90 -1.04 11.60 -7.28
CA ILE A 90 -0.51 12.96 -7.13
C ILE A 90 -0.02 13.55 -8.44
N ASP A 91 0.34 12.70 -9.39
CA ASP A 91 0.69 13.06 -10.76
C ASP A 91 0.33 11.90 -11.69
N THR A 92 -0.40 12.18 -12.77
CA THR A 92 -0.79 11.19 -13.78
C THR A 92 -0.25 11.50 -15.17
N GLY A 93 0.57 12.55 -15.31
CA GLY A 93 1.07 13.02 -16.60
C GLY A 93 -0.04 13.40 -17.59
N GLY A 94 -1.22 13.79 -17.09
CA GLY A 94 -2.39 14.10 -17.92
C GLY A 94 -3.14 12.87 -18.46
N THR A 95 -2.81 11.68 -17.98
CA THR A 95 -3.51 10.44 -18.37
C THR A 95 -4.59 10.08 -17.35
N ASP A 96 -5.73 9.59 -17.82
CA ASP A 96 -6.76 8.98 -16.99
C ASP A 96 -6.37 7.53 -16.66
N THR A 97 -6.22 7.22 -15.37
CA THR A 97 -5.81 5.90 -14.89
C THR A 97 -6.83 4.81 -15.18
N ASP A 98 -8.11 5.17 -15.38
CA ASP A 98 -9.15 4.20 -15.70
C ASP A 98 -9.24 3.91 -17.21
N ASN A 99 -8.64 4.76 -18.04
CA ASN A 99 -8.74 4.72 -19.51
C ASN A 99 -7.37 4.82 -20.22
N ILE A 100 -6.41 3.99 -19.84
CA ILE A 100 -5.06 4.00 -20.43
C ILE A 100 -5.07 3.28 -21.78
N ARG A 101 -4.62 3.96 -22.85
CA ARG A 101 -4.31 3.35 -24.15
C ARG A 101 -2.87 3.67 -24.52
N LEU A 102 -2.02 2.65 -24.61
CA LEU A 102 -0.61 2.83 -24.91
C LEU A 102 -0.42 3.08 -26.41
N LYS A 103 0.31 4.14 -26.77
CA LYS A 103 0.74 4.37 -28.15
C LYS A 103 2.10 3.70 -28.38
N SER A 104 2.46 3.47 -29.64
CA SER A 104 3.67 2.74 -30.05
C SER A 104 4.95 3.16 -29.32
N ASP A 105 5.05 4.46 -28.99
CA ASP A 105 6.27 5.08 -28.46
C ASP A 105 6.04 5.81 -27.12
N GLY A 106 4.89 5.57 -26.47
CA GLY A 106 4.49 6.32 -25.27
C GLY A 106 4.70 5.55 -23.97
N ALA A 107 5.40 6.17 -23.01
CA ALA A 107 5.39 5.74 -21.61
C ALA A 107 4.31 6.49 -20.83
N VAL A 108 3.61 5.79 -19.95
CA VAL A 108 2.65 6.39 -19.01
C VAL A 108 3.24 6.29 -17.62
N ASN A 109 3.51 7.44 -17.01
CA ASN A 109 4.02 7.53 -15.65
C ASN A 109 2.91 8.06 -14.74
N VAL A 110 2.67 7.35 -13.64
CA VAL A 110 1.69 7.75 -12.63
C VAL A 110 2.34 7.63 -11.27
N GLN A 111 2.28 8.70 -10.48
CA GLN A 111 2.78 8.76 -9.12
C GLN A 111 1.61 8.77 -8.15
N PHE A 112 1.73 7.95 -7.12
CA PHE A 112 0.77 7.85 -6.03
C PHE A 112 1.44 8.24 -4.71
N ALA A 113 0.66 8.82 -3.81
CA ALA A 113 1.09 9.09 -2.45
C ALA A 113 0.13 8.48 -1.43
N LEU A 114 0.70 7.93 -0.37
CA LEU A 114 -0.03 7.63 0.85
C LEU A 114 -0.48 8.95 1.49
N LYS A 115 -1.78 9.23 1.44
CA LYS A 115 -2.35 10.48 1.90
C LYS A 115 -2.67 10.45 3.39
N SER A 116 -3.23 9.34 3.85
CA SER A 116 -3.58 9.14 5.25
C SER A 116 -3.62 7.66 5.58
N LEU A 117 -3.54 7.38 6.88
CA LEU A 117 -3.80 6.07 7.44
C LEU A 117 -5.16 6.09 8.13
N LEU A 118 -5.95 5.05 7.88
CA LEU A 118 -7.21 4.83 8.55
C LEU A 118 -6.94 4.32 9.96
N VAL A 119 -7.51 4.98 10.96
CA VAL A 119 -7.53 4.50 12.34
C VAL A 119 -8.88 3.80 12.54
N THR A 120 -8.84 2.48 12.68
CA THR A 120 -10.03 1.66 12.94
C THR A 120 -9.93 1.02 14.31
N GLY A 121 -11.09 0.74 14.90
CA GLY A 121 -11.21 0.10 16.19
C GLY A 121 -12.64 -0.33 16.45
N HIS A 122 -12.82 -1.11 17.50
CA HIS A 122 -14.13 -1.51 17.99
C HIS A 122 -14.33 -0.90 19.37
N CYS A 123 -15.54 -0.40 19.64
CA CYS A 123 -15.90 0.14 20.93
C CYS A 123 -17.02 -0.71 21.53
N TYR A 124 -16.98 -0.90 22.85
CA TYR A 124 -17.95 -1.71 23.58
C TYR A 124 -18.28 -1.02 24.90
N HIS A 125 -19.55 -1.08 25.30
CA HIS A 125 -19.95 -0.70 26.65
C HIS A 125 -19.30 -1.64 27.68
N VAL A 126 -18.73 -1.06 28.74
CA VAL A 126 -18.02 -1.81 29.78
C VAL A 126 -18.93 -2.80 30.51
N ASP A 127 -20.18 -2.40 30.80
CA ASP A 127 -21.09 -3.24 31.58
C ASP A 127 -21.79 -4.31 30.75
N THR A 128 -22.17 -3.98 29.50
CA THR A 128 -23.02 -4.84 28.67
C THR A 128 -22.25 -5.60 27.59
N GLY A 129 -21.01 -5.18 27.29
CA GLY A 129 -20.23 -5.69 26.15
C GLY A 129 -20.85 -5.38 24.78
N ALA A 130 -21.96 -4.66 24.73
CA ALA A 130 -22.64 -4.32 23.49
C ALA A 130 -21.96 -3.11 22.82
N PRO A 131 -21.98 -3.02 21.48
CA PRO A 131 -21.50 -1.83 20.79
C PRO A 131 -22.32 -0.60 21.23
N PRO A 132 -21.68 0.53 21.56
CA PRO A 132 -22.40 1.73 21.99
C PRO A 132 -23.21 2.31 20.83
N ALA A 133 -24.47 2.66 21.08
CA ALA A 133 -25.36 3.21 20.07
C ALA A 133 -25.17 4.73 19.97
N GLY A 134 -24.77 5.21 18.79
CA GLY A 134 -24.68 6.65 18.51
C GLY A 134 -23.53 7.40 19.19
N LEU A 135 -22.54 6.69 19.75
CA LEU A 135 -21.36 7.32 20.35
C LEU A 135 -20.57 8.09 19.28
N GLN A 136 -20.32 9.36 19.55
CA GLN A 136 -19.50 10.23 18.71
C GLN A 136 -18.09 10.29 19.28
N LEU A 137 -17.09 10.09 18.41
CA LEU A 137 -15.68 10.20 18.76
C LEU A 137 -15.06 11.36 17.99
N GLU A 138 -14.27 12.17 18.68
CA GLU A 138 -13.52 13.26 18.06
C GLU A 138 -12.01 12.97 18.19
N LEU A 139 -11.34 12.82 17.03
CA LEU A 139 -9.89 12.64 17.00
C LEU A 139 -9.20 14.01 16.98
N LYS A 140 -8.44 14.31 18.03
CA LYS A 140 -7.66 15.55 18.13
C LYS A 140 -6.17 15.24 18.10
N LYS A 141 -5.40 16.16 17.51
CA LYS A 141 -3.95 16.18 17.71
C LYS A 141 -3.69 16.66 19.13
N ALA A 142 -2.90 15.93 19.91
CA ALA A 142 -2.39 16.43 21.17
C ALA A 142 -1.59 17.71 20.91
N GLN A 143 -2.00 18.83 21.50
CA GLN A 143 -1.21 20.05 21.49
C GLN A 143 -0.16 19.92 22.58
N HIS A 144 1.01 19.39 22.23
CA HIS A 144 2.15 19.48 23.13
C HIS A 144 2.62 20.94 23.17
N VAL A 145 2.20 21.69 24.20
CA VAL A 145 2.90 22.92 24.59
C VAL A 145 4.27 22.46 25.07
N LEU A 146 5.28 22.55 24.21
CA LEU A 146 6.68 22.34 24.56
C LEU A 146 7.12 23.46 25.52
N SER A 147 6.73 23.39 26.80
CA SER A 147 7.58 23.90 27.87
C SER A 147 8.72 22.90 28.00
N ILE A 148 9.88 23.29 27.46
CA ILE A 148 11.11 22.49 27.48
C ILE A 148 11.51 22.29 28.95
N GLY A 149 11.13 21.15 29.52
CA GLY A 149 11.70 20.52 30.71
C GLY A 149 12.21 19.13 30.30
N PRO A 150 13.25 18.60 30.96
CA PRO A 150 14.01 17.48 30.40
C PRO A 150 13.21 16.17 30.49
N GLU A 151 13.22 15.45 29.36
CA GLU A 151 12.99 14.02 29.18
C GLU A 151 11.68 13.41 29.73
N GLU A 152 10.68 13.26 28.84
CA GLU A 152 10.04 11.96 28.60
C GLU A 152 9.32 11.98 27.24
N GLU A 153 9.64 11.02 26.39
CA GLU A 153 9.13 10.87 25.03
C GLU A 153 7.86 9.99 25.07
N ASP A 154 6.70 10.60 25.30
CA ASP A 154 5.41 9.93 25.05
C ASP A 154 4.53 10.83 24.17
N LYS A 155 4.35 10.41 22.91
CA LYS A 155 3.46 11.06 21.94
C LYS A 155 2.08 10.42 22.03
N ASP A 156 1.34 10.77 23.06
CA ASP A 156 -0.02 10.25 23.24
C ASP A 156 -1.01 10.86 22.25
N ILE A 157 -1.84 9.99 21.67
CA ILE A 157 -3.03 10.34 20.90
C ILE A 157 -4.21 10.33 21.87
N CYS A 158 -4.74 11.49 22.23
CA CYS A 158 -5.93 11.57 23.09
C CYS A 158 -7.21 11.44 22.25
N VAL A 159 -8.04 10.45 22.58
CA VAL A 159 -9.43 10.33 22.12
C VAL A 159 -10.32 10.87 23.22
N ASN A 160 -11.05 11.95 22.95
CA ASN A 160 -11.96 12.53 23.93
C ASN A 160 -13.41 12.17 23.57
N GLU A 161 -14.18 11.77 24.58
CA GLU A 161 -15.63 11.62 24.47
C GLU A 161 -16.29 13.00 24.62
N THR A 162 -17.10 13.39 23.65
CA THR A 162 -17.93 14.59 23.76
C THR A 162 -19.35 14.17 24.13
N LEU A 163 -19.75 14.40 25.38
CA LEU A 163 -21.14 14.23 25.83
C LEU A 163 -21.98 15.40 25.28
N ALA A 164 -23.07 15.09 24.60
CA ALA A 164 -24.12 16.05 24.21
C ALA A 164 -25.25 16.05 25.24
#